data_AF-A0A3S4I4R2-F1
#
_entry.id   AF-A0A3S4I4R2-F1
#
_cell.length_a   1.000
_cell.length_b   1.000
_cell.length_c   1.000
_cell.angle_alpha   90.00
_cell.angle_beta   90.00
_cell.angle_gamma   90.00
#
_symmetry.space_group_name_H-M   'P 1'
#
loop_
_entity.id
_entity.type
_entity.pdbx_description
1 polymer ?
#
loop_
_entity_poly.entity_id
_entity_poly.type
_entity_poly.pdbx_seq_one_letter_code
_entity_poly.pdbx_strand_id
1 'polypeptide(L)'
;MIQLDFYGTLVAASLVLLLGRKLVAHSGALRTYNIPEPVAGGLVVAAVLLAWRQFSGVEVRFDASLQTPLMLAFFAAIGLNANLASLKQGGKTVGVFLGVVVGLLLVQNTLGVAVASALGLDPLMDCWPAPSPCPAATAPAQRGAAPSPTSMAWPRPRNWRWRARLSAWYWAG
;
A
#
# COMPACT_ATOMS: atom_id res chain seq x y z
N MET A 1 -10.05 14.12 -17.03
CA MET A 1 -9.98 12.92 -16.17
C MET A 1 -10.46 11.74 -16.99
N ILE A 2 -9.61 10.74 -17.23
CA ILE A 2 -9.96 9.55 -18.01
C ILE A 2 -10.10 8.39 -17.04
N GLN A 3 -11.31 7.83 -16.93
CA GLN A 3 -11.61 6.66 -16.11
C GLN A 3 -11.55 5.42 -17.00
N LEU A 4 -10.74 4.43 -16.61
CA LEU A 4 -10.78 3.12 -17.25
C LEU A 4 -11.85 2.26 -16.58
N ASP A 5 -12.73 1.68 -17.38
CA ASP A 5 -13.70 0.69 -16.96
C ASP A 5 -13.00 -0.57 -16.41
N PHE A 6 -13.74 -1.45 -15.74
CA PHE A 6 -13.28 -2.71 -15.16
C PHE A 6 -12.45 -3.53 -16.15
N TYR A 7 -12.99 -3.75 -17.37
CA TYR A 7 -12.29 -4.50 -18.42
C TYR A 7 -11.02 -3.80 -18.89
N GLY A 8 -11.08 -2.46 -19.03
CA GLY A 8 -9.93 -1.65 -19.43
C GLY A 8 -8.80 -1.72 -18.41
N THR A 9 -9.14 -1.69 -17.11
CA THR A 9 -8.17 -1.81 -16.02
C THR A 9 -7.52 -3.20 -15.99
N LEU A 10 -8.26 -4.26 -16.26
CA LEU A 10 -7.74 -5.64 -16.26
C LEU A 10 -6.80 -5.89 -17.45
N VAL A 11 -7.15 -5.37 -18.63
CA VAL A 11 -6.28 -5.39 -19.81
C VAL A 11 -5.02 -4.57 -19.57
N ALA A 12 -5.16 -3.36 -19.02
CA ALA A 12 -4.02 -2.51 -18.67
C ALA A 12 -3.09 -3.22 -17.66
N ALA A 13 -3.63 -3.79 -16.58
CA ALA A 13 -2.86 -4.53 -15.58
C ALA A 13 -2.09 -5.71 -16.20
N SER A 14 -2.72 -6.46 -17.11
CA SER A 14 -2.07 -7.56 -17.83
C SER A 14 -0.95 -7.07 -18.75
N LEU A 15 -1.13 -5.94 -19.44
CA LEU A 15 -0.08 -5.31 -20.25
C LEU A 15 1.09 -4.85 -19.39
N VAL A 16 0.82 -4.19 -18.25
CA VAL A 16 1.86 -3.77 -17.29
C VAL A 16 2.68 -4.98 -16.80
N LEU A 17 2.01 -6.10 -16.50
CA LEU A 17 2.66 -7.34 -16.09
C LEU A 17 3.60 -7.88 -17.18
N LEU A 18 3.12 -7.96 -18.44
CA LEU A 18 3.94 -8.40 -19.58
C LEU A 18 5.13 -7.48 -19.83
N LEU A 19 4.93 -6.16 -19.66
CA LEU A 19 5.99 -5.15 -19.79
C LEU A 19 7.05 -5.33 -18.70
N GLY A 20 6.61 -5.54 -17.44
CA GLY A 20 7.49 -5.87 -16.32
C GLY A 20 8.31 -7.12 -16.59
N ARG A 21 7.68 -8.18 -17.11
CA ARG A 21 8.38 -9.42 -17.50
C ARG A 21 9.45 -9.18 -18.56
N LYS A 22 9.14 -8.41 -19.61
CA LYS A 22 10.11 -8.06 -20.67
C LYS A 22 11.27 -7.24 -20.11
N LEU A 23 11.00 -6.33 -19.18
CA LEU A 23 12.01 -5.47 -18.58
C LEU A 23 12.97 -6.23 -17.65
N VAL A 24 12.43 -7.11 -16.82
CA VAL A 24 13.21 -8.04 -15.97
C VAL A 24 14.03 -9.00 -16.82
N ALA A 25 13.49 -9.47 -17.96
CA ALA A 25 14.21 -10.34 -18.88
C ALA A 25 15.36 -9.63 -19.62
N HIS A 26 15.23 -8.33 -19.89
CA HIS A 26 16.24 -7.56 -20.63
C HIS A 26 17.33 -6.95 -19.72
N SER A 27 17.02 -6.66 -18.46
CA SER A 27 17.97 -6.11 -17.49
C SER A 27 18.49 -7.18 -16.54
N GLY A 28 19.76 -7.59 -16.73
CA GLY A 28 20.42 -8.61 -15.90
C GLY A 28 20.40 -8.29 -14.39
N ALA A 29 20.38 -7.01 -14.02
CA ALA A 29 20.31 -6.56 -12.64
C ALA A 29 18.98 -6.94 -11.95
N LEU A 30 17.83 -6.80 -12.60
CA LEU A 30 16.53 -7.14 -11.98
C LEU A 30 16.34 -8.65 -11.85
N ARG A 31 16.93 -9.43 -12.76
CA ARG A 31 16.91 -10.90 -12.71
C ARG A 31 17.68 -11.44 -11.50
N THR A 32 18.74 -10.75 -11.06
CA THR A 32 19.54 -11.15 -9.90
C THR A 32 18.83 -10.90 -8.56
N TYR A 33 17.91 -9.94 -8.48
CA TYR A 33 17.24 -9.55 -7.22
C TYR A 33 15.86 -10.19 -6.97
N ASN A 34 15.37 -11.09 -7.84
CA ASN A 34 14.07 -11.76 -7.71
C ASN A 34 12.89 -10.81 -7.38
N ILE A 35 12.93 -9.56 -7.82
CA ILE A 35 11.82 -8.62 -7.62
C ILE A 35 10.62 -9.14 -8.42
N PRO A 36 9.42 -9.26 -7.83
CA PRO A 36 8.23 -9.71 -8.54
C PRO A 36 8.00 -8.86 -9.80
N GLU A 37 7.87 -9.51 -10.96
CA GLU A 37 7.60 -8.87 -12.26
C GLU A 37 6.45 -7.85 -12.22
N PRO A 38 5.31 -8.09 -11.51
CA PRO A 38 4.24 -7.11 -11.41
C PRO A 38 4.68 -5.80 -10.74
N VAL A 39 5.53 -5.86 -9.72
CA VAL A 39 5.97 -4.69 -8.94
C VAL A 39 6.95 -3.86 -9.75
N ALA A 40 7.90 -4.51 -10.42
CA ALA A 40 8.85 -3.82 -11.31
C ALA A 40 8.14 -3.13 -12.47
N GLY A 41 7.20 -3.82 -13.13
CA GLY A 41 6.38 -3.22 -14.19
C GLY A 41 5.52 -2.06 -13.68
N GLY A 42 4.90 -2.22 -12.51
CA GLY A 42 4.09 -1.19 -11.86
C GLY A 42 4.88 0.08 -11.54
N LEU A 43 6.08 -0.03 -10.96
CA LEU A 43 6.94 1.12 -10.65
C LEU A 43 7.33 1.91 -11.90
N VAL A 44 7.67 1.23 -12.99
CA VAL A 44 8.04 1.86 -14.27
C VAL A 44 6.85 2.61 -14.85
N VAL A 45 5.68 1.97 -14.88
CA VAL A 45 4.45 2.59 -15.39
C VAL A 45 4.00 3.74 -14.49
N ALA A 46 4.15 3.63 -13.17
CA ALA A 46 3.88 4.71 -12.24
C ALA A 46 4.81 5.92 -12.47
N ALA A 47 6.11 5.70 -12.70
CA ALA A 47 7.05 6.77 -13.02
C ALA A 47 6.70 7.45 -14.35
N VAL A 48 6.34 6.68 -15.38
CA VAL A 48 5.89 7.21 -16.68
C VAL A 48 4.59 8.01 -16.54
N LEU A 49 3.60 7.49 -15.82
CA LEU A 49 2.34 8.18 -15.54
C LEU A 49 2.56 9.45 -14.71
N LEU A 50 3.50 9.43 -13.76
CA LEU A 50 3.85 10.60 -12.96
C LEU A 50 4.47 11.70 -13.84
N ALA A 51 5.43 11.34 -14.69
CA ALA A 51 6.00 12.27 -15.67
C ALA A 51 4.91 12.80 -16.61
N TRP A 52 4.05 11.92 -17.13
CA TRP A 52 2.94 12.31 -18.02
C TRP A 52 1.96 13.27 -17.35
N ARG A 53 1.61 13.04 -16.09
CA ARG A 53 0.76 13.93 -15.28
C ARG A 53 1.42 15.31 -15.12
N GLN A 54 2.73 15.36 -14.90
CA GLN A 54 3.46 16.62 -14.75
C GLN A 54 3.45 17.48 -16.03
N PHE A 55 3.50 16.85 -17.21
CA PHE A 55 3.54 17.58 -18.49
C PHE A 55 2.15 17.87 -19.09
N SER A 56 1.18 16.98 -18.93
CA SER A 56 -0.12 17.07 -19.61
C SER A 56 -1.30 17.45 -18.70
N GLY A 57 -1.12 17.38 -17.37
CA GLY A 57 -2.19 17.64 -16.40
C GLY A 57 -3.37 16.66 -16.43
N VAL A 58 -3.32 15.62 -17.27
CA VAL A 58 -4.39 14.62 -17.40
C VAL A 58 -4.17 13.47 -16.43
N GLU A 59 -5.12 13.33 -15.49
CA GLU A 59 -5.18 12.21 -14.56
C GLU A 59 -5.91 11.01 -15.18
N VAL A 60 -5.18 9.90 -15.31
CA VAL A 60 -5.70 8.56 -15.61
C VAL A 60 -6.04 7.86 -14.30
N ARG A 61 -7.29 7.42 -14.14
CA ARG A 61 -7.75 6.64 -12.98
C ARG A 61 -8.11 5.22 -13.42
N PHE A 62 -7.60 4.26 -12.66
CA PHE A 62 -7.87 2.84 -12.80
C PHE A 62 -8.84 2.40 -11.71
N ASP A 63 -9.63 1.37 -11.99
CA ASP A 63 -10.51 0.76 -11.00
C ASP A 63 -9.70 -0.09 -10.00
N ALA A 64 -9.69 0.31 -8.72
CA ALA A 64 -8.95 -0.38 -7.67
C ALA A 64 -9.69 -1.59 -7.06
N SER A 65 -10.94 -1.86 -7.48
CA SER A 65 -11.74 -2.99 -6.98
C SER A 65 -11.05 -4.35 -7.15
N LEU A 66 -10.23 -4.48 -8.20
CA LEU A 66 -9.47 -5.70 -8.51
C LEU A 66 -8.15 -5.83 -7.74
N GLN A 67 -7.64 -4.75 -7.14
CA GLN A 67 -6.32 -4.75 -6.49
C GLN A 67 -6.28 -5.75 -5.33
N THR A 68 -7.27 -5.69 -4.44
CA THR A 68 -7.37 -6.57 -3.26
C THR A 68 -7.49 -8.05 -3.64
N PRO A 69 -8.45 -8.50 -4.48
CA PRO A 69 -8.57 -9.92 -4.83
C PRO A 69 -7.37 -10.44 -5.61
N LEU A 70 -6.75 -9.65 -6.51
CA LEU A 70 -5.55 -10.06 -7.23
C LEU A 70 -4.33 -10.17 -6.30
N MET A 71 -4.19 -9.27 -5.32
CA MET A 71 -3.14 -9.34 -4.31
C MET A 71 -3.29 -10.59 -3.43
N LEU A 72 -4.51 -10.87 -2.98
CA LEU A 72 -4.81 -12.09 -2.22
C LEU A 72 -4.53 -13.35 -3.04
N ALA A 73 -4.94 -13.38 -4.31
CA ALA A 73 -4.66 -14.49 -5.22
C ALA A 73 -3.15 -14.69 -5.46
N PHE A 74 -2.38 -13.61 -5.58
CA PHE A 74 -0.92 -13.66 -5.73
C PHE A 74 -0.24 -14.26 -4.48
N PHE A 75 -0.60 -13.78 -3.28
CA PHE A 75 -0.05 -14.33 -2.05
C PHE A 75 -0.50 -15.77 -1.80
N ALA A 76 -1.76 -16.10 -2.12
CA ALA A 76 -2.26 -17.46 -2.06
C ALA A 76 -1.50 -18.39 -3.03
N ALA A 77 -1.22 -17.95 -4.25
CA ALA A 77 -0.47 -18.73 -5.23
C ALA A 77 1.00 -18.96 -4.78
N ILE A 78 1.67 -17.95 -4.21
CA ILE A 78 3.01 -18.11 -3.62
C ILE A 78 2.97 -19.12 -2.47
N GLY A 79 1.98 -19.01 -1.57
CA GLY A 79 1.81 -19.92 -0.45
C GLY A 79 1.50 -21.35 -0.89
N LEU A 80 0.66 -21.53 -1.91
CA LEU A 80 0.29 -22.85 -2.44
C LEU A 80 1.44 -23.51 -3.22
N ASN A 81 2.24 -22.71 -3.94
CA ASN A 81 3.44 -23.18 -4.65
C ASN A 81 4.65 -23.35 -3.71
N ALA A 82 4.56 -22.91 -2.45
CA ALA A 82 5.64 -23.08 -1.49
C ALA A 82 5.78 -24.57 -1.13
N ASN A 83 7.00 -25.09 -1.25
CA ASN A 83 7.27 -26.48 -0.90
C ASN A 83 7.48 -26.63 0.60
N LEU A 84 6.42 -27.03 1.33
CA LEU A 84 6.51 -27.32 2.77
C LEU A 84 7.52 -28.43 3.09
N ALA A 85 7.75 -29.37 2.16
CA ALA A 85 8.75 -30.42 2.37
C ALA A 85 10.17 -29.83 2.39
N SER A 86 10.47 -28.84 1.55
CA SER A 86 11.76 -28.12 1.56
C SER A 86 11.95 -27.31 2.85
N LEU A 87 10.88 -26.67 3.36
CA LEU A 87 10.92 -26.01 4.68
C LEU A 87 11.23 -27.02 5.81
N LYS A 88 10.57 -28.18 5.78
CA LYS A 88 10.75 -29.22 6.80
C LYS A 88 12.16 -29.85 6.73
N GLN A 89 12.70 -30.06 5.53
CA GLN A 89 14.07 -30.56 5.34
C GLN A 89 15.14 -29.57 5.83
N GLY A 90 14.90 -28.27 5.67
CA GLY A 90 15.86 -27.24 6.07
C GLY A 90 15.96 -27.02 7.60
N GLY A 91 15.03 -27.57 8.38
CA GLY A 91 15.13 -27.69 9.84
C GLY A 91 15.54 -26.40 10.56
N LYS A 92 16.59 -26.48 11.38
CA LYS A 92 17.10 -25.34 12.18
C LYS A 92 17.64 -24.20 11.32
N THR A 93 18.21 -24.49 10.16
CA THR A 93 18.78 -23.49 9.24
C THR A 93 17.68 -22.59 8.66
N VAL A 94 16.53 -23.17 8.30
CA VAL A 94 15.36 -22.39 7.82
C VAL A 94 14.80 -21.49 8.92
N GLY A 95 14.75 -21.97 10.18
CA GLY A 95 14.31 -21.15 11.31
C GLY A 95 15.20 -19.93 11.56
N VAL A 96 16.53 -20.12 11.53
CA VAL A 96 17.49 -19.00 11.66
C VAL A 96 17.37 -18.04 10.48
N PHE A 97 17.30 -18.56 9.25
CA PHE A 97 17.10 -17.73 8.06
C PHE A 97 15.82 -16.90 8.14
N LEU A 98 14.71 -17.52 8.56
CA LEU A 98 13.43 -16.83 8.72
C LEU A 98 13.53 -15.73 9.80
N GLY A 99 14.18 -16.02 10.93
CA GLY A 99 14.42 -15.01 11.96
C GLY A 99 15.24 -13.82 11.47
N VAL A 100 16.28 -14.07 10.66
CA VAL A 100 17.07 -13.01 10.02
C VAL A 100 16.22 -12.20 9.05
N VAL A 101 15.43 -12.85 8.18
CA VAL A 101 14.55 -12.16 7.22
C VAL A 101 13.50 -11.30 7.93
N VAL A 102 12.87 -11.81 8.99
CA VAL A 102 11.92 -11.04 9.82
C VAL A 102 12.62 -9.87 10.50
N GLY A 103 13.82 -10.06 11.04
CA GLY A 103 14.63 -8.98 11.59
C GLY A 103 14.95 -7.89 10.57
N LEU A 104 15.39 -8.28 9.36
CA LEU A 104 15.62 -7.36 8.24
C LEU A 104 14.34 -6.63 7.82
N LEU A 105 13.19 -7.31 7.83
CA LEU A 105 11.89 -6.71 7.52
C LEU A 105 11.50 -5.63 8.54
N LEU A 106 11.72 -5.88 9.84
CA LEU A 106 11.47 -4.88 10.88
C LEU A 106 12.40 -3.68 10.74
N VAL A 107 13.69 -3.91 10.48
CA VAL A 107 14.66 -2.84 10.21
C VAL A 107 14.26 -2.04 8.98
N GLN A 108 13.83 -2.70 7.90
CA GLN A 108 13.42 -2.01 6.66
C GLN A 108 12.16 -1.14 6.89
N ASN A 109 11.15 -1.64 7.59
CA ASN A 109 9.95 -0.87 7.92
C ASN A 109 10.27 0.32 8.83
N THR A 110 11.08 0.12 9.86
CA THR A 110 11.46 1.20 10.79
C THR A 110 12.35 2.25 10.13
N LEU A 111 13.28 1.84 9.26
CA LEU A 111 14.07 2.77 8.44
C LEU A 111 13.20 3.56 7.48
N GLY A 112 12.19 2.95 6.86
CA GLY A 112 11.23 3.66 6.01
C GLY A 112 10.52 4.79 6.76
N VAL A 113 10.01 4.49 7.95
CA VAL A 113 9.36 5.48 8.83
C VAL A 113 10.36 6.53 9.34
N ALA A 114 11.59 6.13 9.67
CA ALA A 114 12.63 7.04 10.16
C ALA A 114 13.11 8.03 9.08
N VAL A 115 13.20 7.58 7.83
CA VAL A 115 13.53 8.47 6.70
C VAL A 115 12.37 9.42 6.44
N ALA A 116 11.12 8.94 6.44
CA ALA A 116 9.95 9.80 6.27
C ALA A 116 9.85 10.89 7.36
N SER A 117 10.10 10.53 8.62
CA SER A 117 10.09 11.48 9.73
C SER A 117 11.25 12.48 9.69
N ALA A 118 12.44 12.07 9.23
CA ALA A 118 13.60 12.96 9.07
C ALA A 118 13.41 14.00 7.94
N LEU A 119 12.60 13.68 6.93
CA LEU A 119 12.17 14.61 5.88
C LEU A 119 11.09 15.61 6.34
N GLY A 120 10.67 15.56 7.61
CA GLY A 120 9.67 16.46 8.18
C GLY A 120 8.24 16.17 7.72
N LEU A 121 8.00 15.01 7.09
CA LEU A 121 6.64 14.51 6.90
C LEU A 121 6.18 13.92 8.24
N ASP A 122 5.06 14.41 8.76
CA ASP A 122 4.46 13.94 10.01
C ASP A 122 4.37 12.40 10.00
N PRO A 123 5.14 11.68 10.83
CA PRO A 123 5.13 10.21 10.82
C PRO A 123 3.83 9.58 11.36
N LEU A 124 2.85 10.40 11.74
CA LEU A 124 1.55 9.96 12.25
C LEU A 124 0.52 9.63 11.16
N MET A 125 0.80 9.85 9.86
CA MET A 125 -0.12 9.42 8.79
C MET A 125 -0.28 7.89 8.74
N ASP A 126 0.68 7.14 9.29
CA ASP A 126 0.73 5.68 9.17
C ASP A 126 0.28 4.92 10.42
N CYS A 127 -0.02 5.58 11.56
CA CYS A 127 -0.30 4.85 12.81
C CYS A 127 -1.69 5.05 13.44
N TRP A 128 -2.62 5.81 12.85
CA TRP A 128 -3.96 5.93 13.44
C TRP A 128 -5.03 6.47 12.48
N PRO A 129 -6.23 5.85 12.39
CA PRO A 129 -7.38 6.50 11.77
C PRO A 129 -8.00 7.49 12.77
N ALA A 130 -7.49 8.73 12.82
CA ALA A 130 -8.25 9.84 13.38
C ALA A 130 -9.17 10.41 12.29
N PRO A 131 -10.48 10.61 12.57
CA PRO A 131 -11.38 11.25 11.65
C PRO A 131 -11.21 12.78 11.76
N SER A 132 -10.17 13.32 11.13
CA SER A 132 -10.07 14.76 10.93
C SER A 132 -9.13 15.07 9.75
N PRO A 133 -9.64 15.66 8.66
CA PRO A 133 -8.77 16.16 7.61
C PRO A 133 -8.06 17.43 8.09
N CYS A 134 -6.73 17.41 8.13
CA CYS A 134 -5.93 18.64 8.20
C CYS A 134 -6.03 19.35 6.84
N PRO A 135 -6.54 20.58 6.76
CA PRO A 135 -6.57 21.32 5.50
C PRO A 135 -5.18 21.94 5.26
N ALA A 136 -4.53 21.51 4.18
CA ALA A 136 -3.37 22.19 3.64
C ALA A 136 -3.76 23.59 3.13
N ALA A 137 -2.85 24.53 3.34
CA ALA A 137 -2.87 25.92 2.92
C ALA A 137 -3.44 26.18 1.51
N THR A 138 -4.51 26.98 1.41
CA THR A 138 -4.73 28.04 0.40
C THR A 138 -5.92 28.95 0.77
N ALA A 139 -5.76 30.26 0.58
CA ALA A 139 -6.53 31.44 1.03
C ALA A 139 -7.92 31.67 0.35
N PRO A 140 -8.64 32.82 0.50
CA PRO A 140 -8.93 33.69 1.66
C PRO A 140 -10.45 33.96 1.88
N ALA A 141 -10.78 34.52 3.05
CA ALA A 141 -11.92 35.42 3.35
C ALA A 141 -13.29 35.19 2.67
N GLN A 142 -14.23 34.58 3.41
CA GLN A 142 -15.64 35.00 3.36
C GLN A 142 -16.17 35.28 4.77
N ARG A 143 -16.60 36.53 4.94
CA ARG A 143 -17.35 37.07 6.08
C ARG A 143 -18.72 36.38 6.17
N GLY A 144 -19.12 35.98 7.37
CA GLY A 144 -20.53 35.73 7.67
C GLY A 144 -20.77 34.70 8.77
N ALA A 145 -21.16 35.21 9.94
CA ALA A 145 -21.85 34.50 11.03
C ALA A 145 -21.08 33.37 11.76
N ALA A 146 -20.68 33.67 12.99
CA ALA A 146 -20.39 32.66 14.01
C ALA A 146 -21.70 32.01 14.48
N PRO A 147 -21.80 30.66 14.55
CA PRO A 147 -22.76 30.00 15.41
C PRO A 147 -22.11 29.58 16.74
N SER A 148 -22.84 29.82 17.83
CA SER A 148 -22.55 29.59 19.24
C SER A 148 -22.04 28.16 19.61
N PRO A 149 -21.18 28.02 20.63
CA PRO A 149 -20.52 26.75 20.98
C PRO A 149 -21.34 25.92 21.99
N THR A 150 -22.53 25.42 21.62
CA THR A 150 -23.37 24.74 22.63
C THR A 150 -24.23 23.56 22.18
N SER A 151 -23.98 22.90 21.05
CA SER A 151 -24.77 21.70 20.70
C SER A 151 -24.09 20.63 19.82
N MET A 152 -22.77 20.49 19.86
CA MET A 152 -22.10 19.33 19.25
C MET A 152 -21.74 18.26 20.29
N ALA A 153 -22.76 17.80 21.02
CA ALA A 153 -22.69 16.56 21.78
C ALA A 153 -22.84 15.39 20.81
N TRP A 154 -21.73 14.80 20.39
CA TRP A 154 -21.72 13.56 19.63
C TRP A 154 -22.39 12.44 20.46
N PRO A 155 -23.45 11.77 19.96
CA PRO A 155 -24.03 10.65 20.69
C PRO A 155 -23.03 9.48 20.65
N ARG A 156 -22.44 9.14 21.80
CA ARG A 156 -21.58 7.96 21.92
C ARG A 156 -22.44 6.69 21.86
N PRO A 157 -22.31 5.83 20.84
CA PRO A 157 -23.07 4.58 20.80
C PRO A 157 -22.59 3.61 21.90
N ARG A 158 -23.55 2.99 22.59
CA ARG A 158 -23.40 2.16 23.81
C ARG A 158 -22.49 0.93 23.65
N ASN A 159 -22.10 0.56 22.43
CA ASN A 159 -21.30 -0.62 22.11
C ASN A 159 -19.82 -0.33 21.78
N TRP A 160 -19.32 0.88 22.04
CA TRP A 160 -17.94 1.27 21.70
C TRP A 160 -16.87 0.35 22.30
N ARG A 161 -17.11 -0.17 23.51
CA ARG A 161 -16.20 -1.11 24.20
C ARG A 161 -16.06 -2.45 23.49
N TRP A 162 -17.07 -2.89 22.73
CA TRP A 162 -17.02 -4.14 21.98
C TRP A 162 -16.21 -4.01 20.69
N ARG A 163 -16.32 -2.86 20.00
CA ARG A 163 -15.51 -2.58 18.80
C ARG A 163 -14.02 -2.45 19.13
N ALA A 164 -13.67 -1.83 20.26
CA ALA A 164 -12.28 -1.74 20.72
C ALA A 164 -11.69 -3.11 21.14
N ARG A 165 -12.49 -4.03 21.67
CA ARG A 165 -12.04 -5.40 22.01
C ARG A 165 -11.95 -6.30 20.77
N LEU A 166 -12.84 -6.13 19.80
CA LEU A 166 -12.80 -6.88 18.53
C LEU A 166 -11.60 -6.47 17.66
N SER A 167 -11.23 -5.18 17.63
CA SER A 167 -10.03 -4.72 16.92
C SER A 167 -8.74 -5.24 17.56
N ALA A 168 -8.70 -5.46 18.88
CA ALA A 168 -7.56 -6.05 19.56
C ALA A 168 -7.38 -7.55 19.24
N TRP A 169 -8.47 -8.28 18.98
CA TRP A 169 -8.42 -9.69 18.59
C TRP A 169 -7.97 -9.90 17.13
N TYR A 170 -8.28 -8.96 16.23
CA TYR A 170 -7.92 -9.06 14.81
C TYR A 170 -6.43 -8.82 14.52
N TRP A 171 -5.67 -8.32 15.50
CA TRP A 171 -4.23 -8.05 15.40
C TRP A 171 -3.36 -9.05 16.19
N ALA A 172 -3.98 -10.05 16.81
CA ALA A 172 -3.28 -11.06 17.62
C ALA A 172 -3.19 -12.45 16.93
N GLY A 173 -3.58 -12.56 15.67
CA GLY A 173 -3.47 -13.79 14.86
C GLY A 173 -2.98 -13.45 13.46
#